data_AF-A0A4U6U8U6-F1
#
_entry.id   AF-A0A4U6U8U6-F1
#
_cell.length_a   1.000
_cell.length_b   1.000
_cell.length_c   1.000
_cell.angle_alpha   90.00
_cell.angle_beta   90.00
_cell.angle_gamma   90.00
#
_symmetry.space_group_name_H-M   'P 1'
#
loop_
_entity.id
_entity.type
_entity.pdbx_description
1 polymer ?
#
loop_
_entity_poly.entity_id
_entity_poly.type
_entity_poly.pdbx_seq_one_letter_code
_entity_poly.pdbx_strand_id
1 'polypeptide(L)'
;MTAKTLRNKGGTTDYTKGVSREQRAINRRNKLESSLVSSGIKYPKSCSDKRAWKRMKKEMFEYQKARQAFREFEENQRAIAVQRFGEPFRDREVSNIAFEERSFGEIVKPGQITYPISTNYVVDLSSLVISLALFDGDKMLFACSGIPLPHGRTRESLTTFVTSAHLVRQFNENRNKDDKLRVAVRLPNNRTTDGFLGLYDKDIAIVTCYGFLGVRPIDLDLMATPSPGDSVQAAGRAFNSGSLMAMRGSLYEKRHLQNLDHLNTWGSDSQDISKAVLGGPLLGCDNKILGINLDICDPGDANLRCTFLSMDLLCKRLKHFQILNPKKLHFRGYTLPKHVSSVVPSGFMQTICRLKSCGYPIPPPLVLEFNGQLLNHFEECFGEVLPWKGYPYHDTPRGSGERVWNQLPKEIVTDVSRRVVSLASFNGYVRSFACTGLLIKWHGSKAKHTVILTSASLVRGRCNEDSIDNSLTIEVFLPPNQRAGGTLEFYNLDYNIAIVSLKKNFSAIHPDDIFIESAQNSSKKVVAIGRDAKFGLLMAASGEAKRGNRGCKLDCKDVQVSTCKIKKAGIGGPLINLNGSFVGMNFYDGSGV
;
A
#
# COMPACT_ATOMS: atom_id res chain seq x y z
N MET A 1 23.96 -14.48 70.76
CA MET A 1 24.39 -13.83 72.02
C MET A 1 25.03 -12.49 71.70
N THR A 2 24.81 -11.54 72.60
CA THR A 2 24.94 -10.09 72.47
C THR A 2 26.36 -9.55 72.73
N ALA A 3 26.57 -8.33 72.20
CA ALA A 3 27.30 -7.21 72.80
C ALA A 3 28.85 -7.15 72.81
N LYS A 4 29.33 -6.26 71.93
CA LYS A 4 30.43 -5.27 72.03
C LYS A 4 31.13 -5.04 73.37
N THR A 5 32.45 -4.80 73.29
CA THR A 5 33.20 -3.74 74.01
C THR A 5 34.59 -3.60 73.35
N LEU A 6 34.94 -2.55 72.59
CA LEU A 6 35.37 -1.17 72.91
C LEU A 6 36.81 -1.00 73.45
N ARG A 7 37.49 0.02 72.87
CA ARG A 7 38.67 0.81 73.30
C ARG A 7 40.06 0.25 72.95
N ASN A 8 41.08 1.04 72.55
CA ASN A 8 41.20 2.47 72.26
C ASN A 8 42.62 2.77 71.69
N LYS A 9 42.71 3.89 70.93
CA LYS A 9 43.82 4.87 70.82
C LYS A 9 45.14 4.54 70.09
N GLY A 10 45.53 5.48 69.22
CA GLY A 10 46.90 5.72 68.76
C GLY A 10 46.97 5.97 67.24
N GLY A 11 47.04 7.22 66.81
CA GLY A 11 46.96 7.62 65.40
C GLY A 11 48.30 7.73 64.68
N THR A 12 48.26 7.72 63.34
CA THR A 12 49.15 8.51 62.47
C THR A 12 48.48 8.69 61.11
N THR A 13 48.48 9.94 60.64
CA THR A 13 48.01 10.44 59.35
C THR A 13 48.89 9.99 58.19
N ASP A 14 48.28 9.71 57.03
CA ASP A 14 48.93 9.78 55.72
C ASP A 14 48.08 10.58 54.72
N TYR A 15 48.75 11.38 53.91
CA TYR A 15 48.23 12.40 53.00
C TYR A 15 48.15 11.85 51.58
N THR A 16 46.96 11.78 50.99
CA THR A 16 46.82 11.76 49.52
C THR A 16 45.86 12.85 49.04
N LYS A 17 46.47 13.79 48.32
CA LYS A 17 45.94 15.03 47.73
C LYS A 17 44.77 14.78 46.79
N GLY A 18 43.76 15.65 46.91
CA GLY A 18 42.72 15.86 45.92
C GLY A 18 43.23 16.58 44.66
N VAL A 19 42.48 16.42 43.58
CA VAL A 19 42.72 16.95 42.23
C VAL A 19 43.03 18.46 42.24
N SER A 20 44.10 18.86 41.53
CA SER A 20 44.64 20.23 41.48
C SER A 20 43.66 21.24 40.87
N ARG A 21 43.85 22.53 41.19
CA ARG A 21 43.00 23.64 40.74
C ARG A 21 42.97 23.80 39.21
N GLU A 22 44.08 23.55 38.54
CA GLU A 22 44.18 23.60 37.06
C GLU A 22 43.37 22.50 36.39
N GLN A 23 43.41 21.28 36.93
CA GLN A 23 42.62 20.17 36.38
C GLN A 23 41.11 20.42 36.55
N ARG A 24 40.69 21.12 37.61
CA ARG A 24 39.29 21.56 37.77
C ARG A 24 38.90 22.67 36.79
N ALA A 25 39.83 23.52 36.39
CA ALA A 25 39.59 24.57 35.39
C ALA A 25 39.45 23.98 33.98
N ILE A 26 40.28 22.99 33.64
CA ILE A 26 40.21 22.25 32.37
C ILE A 26 38.89 21.46 32.30
N ASN A 27 38.51 20.75 33.37
CA ASN A 27 37.23 20.04 33.42
C ASN A 27 36.00 20.97 33.35
N ARG A 28 36.11 22.23 33.81
CA ARG A 28 35.04 23.23 33.65
C ARG A 28 34.96 23.78 32.22
N ARG A 29 36.10 23.96 31.54
CA ARG A 29 36.14 24.37 30.13
C ARG A 29 35.57 23.29 29.21
N ASN A 30 35.99 22.03 29.38
CA ASN A 30 35.51 20.91 28.57
C ASN A 30 34.00 20.66 28.77
N LYS A 31 33.46 20.94 29.96
CA LYS A 31 32.02 20.86 30.25
C LYS A 31 31.20 22.01 29.63
N LEU A 32 31.84 23.17 29.40
CA LEU A 32 31.23 24.32 28.74
C LEU A 32 31.24 24.15 27.21
N GLU A 33 32.33 23.63 26.64
CA GLU A 33 32.41 23.30 25.21
C GLU A 33 31.46 22.16 24.82
N SER A 34 31.28 21.14 25.67
CA SER A 34 30.28 20.09 25.43
C SER A 34 28.83 20.60 25.50
N SER A 35 28.60 21.76 26.13
CA SER A 35 27.27 22.37 26.26
C SER A 35 26.93 23.39 25.16
N LEU A 36 27.91 23.80 24.35
CA LEU A 36 27.70 24.73 23.23
C LEU A 36 27.22 24.03 21.94
N VAL A 37 27.22 22.71 21.89
CA VAL A 37 26.73 21.92 20.74
C VAL A 37 25.25 21.53 20.87
N SER A 38 24.59 21.75 22.02
CA SER A 38 23.14 21.58 22.14
C SER A 38 22.42 22.92 22.04
N SER A 39 21.72 23.10 20.93
CA SER A 39 20.72 24.13 20.61
C SER A 39 20.21 24.97 21.80
N GLY A 40 20.28 26.29 21.63
CA GLY A 40 19.93 27.29 22.64
C GLY A 40 18.53 27.14 23.22
N ILE A 41 18.46 26.68 24.47
CA ILE A 41 17.27 26.76 25.31
C ILE A 41 17.67 27.50 26.60
N LYS A 42 17.19 28.73 26.76
CA LYS A 42 17.47 29.55 27.95
C LYS A 42 16.75 28.97 29.17
N TYR A 43 17.46 28.81 30.29
CA TYR A 43 16.89 28.41 31.57
C TYR A 43 15.93 29.48 32.14
N PRO A 44 14.76 29.10 32.69
CA PRO A 44 13.77 30.05 33.21
C PRO A 44 14.26 30.77 34.47
N LYS A 45 14.12 32.11 34.49
CA LYS A 45 14.68 33.00 35.52
C LYS A 45 13.73 33.27 36.71
N SER A 46 12.42 32.99 36.61
CA SER A 46 11.43 33.21 37.68
C SER A 46 10.67 31.95 38.13
N CYS A 47 9.95 32.01 39.25
CA CYS A 47 9.20 30.87 39.81
C CYS A 47 7.95 30.50 38.98
N SER A 48 7.28 31.48 38.34
CA SER A 48 6.20 31.23 37.38
C SER A 48 6.73 30.57 36.11
N ASP A 49 7.89 31.00 35.60
CA ASP A 49 8.53 30.39 34.43
C ASP A 49 8.96 28.94 34.68
N LYS A 50 9.42 28.62 35.91
CA LYS A 50 9.73 27.23 36.29
C LYS A 50 8.49 26.32 36.31
N ARG A 51 7.32 26.84 36.70
CA ARG A 51 6.05 26.07 36.66
C ARG A 51 5.55 25.87 35.24
N ALA A 52 5.58 26.93 34.42
CA ALA A 52 5.26 26.84 32.99
C ALA A 52 6.20 25.87 32.26
N TRP A 53 7.50 25.93 32.57
CA TRP A 53 8.51 25.01 32.04
C TRP A 53 8.26 23.54 32.42
N LYS A 54 7.95 23.27 33.70
CA LYS A 54 7.58 21.91 34.15
C LYS A 54 6.33 21.39 33.45
N ARG A 55 5.34 22.27 33.24
CA ARG A 55 4.11 21.93 32.51
C ARG A 55 4.38 21.61 31.05
N MET A 56 5.14 22.45 30.34
CA MET A 56 5.57 22.19 28.96
C MET A 56 6.37 20.90 28.83
N LYS A 57 7.31 20.64 29.76
CA LYS A 57 8.09 19.40 29.76
C LYS A 57 7.21 18.16 29.95
N LYS A 58 6.20 18.24 30.83
CA LYS A 58 5.21 17.15 31.01
C LYS A 58 4.38 16.95 29.74
N GLU A 59 3.87 18.02 29.14
CA GLU A 59 3.09 17.97 27.90
C GLU A 59 3.92 17.38 26.74
N MET A 60 5.20 17.75 26.61
CA MET A 60 6.11 17.18 25.60
C MET A 60 6.37 15.69 25.81
N PHE A 61 6.51 15.23 27.06
CA PHE A 61 6.72 13.82 27.37
C PHE A 61 5.47 12.97 27.08
N GLU A 62 4.28 13.48 27.44
CA GLU A 62 3.01 12.83 27.09
C GLU A 62 2.80 12.81 25.57
N TYR A 63 3.20 13.87 24.85
CA TYR A 63 3.18 13.91 23.39
C TYR A 63 4.05 12.81 22.77
N GLN A 64 5.29 12.66 23.24
CA GLN A 64 6.21 11.63 22.75
C GLN A 64 5.68 10.21 23.01
N LYS A 65 5.19 9.94 24.24
CA LYS A 65 4.62 8.65 24.61
C LYS A 65 3.47 8.26 23.69
N ALA A 66 2.52 9.16 23.49
CA ALA A 66 1.34 8.79 22.75
C ALA A 66 1.63 8.73 21.23
N ARG A 67 2.65 9.46 20.73
CA ARG A 67 3.12 9.34 19.33
C ARG A 67 3.80 7.99 19.11
N GLN A 68 4.48 7.47 20.13
CA GLN A 68 5.00 6.11 20.12
C GLN A 68 3.85 5.09 20.12
N ALA A 69 2.88 5.22 21.03
CA ALA A 69 1.71 4.33 21.07
C ALA A 69 0.92 4.33 19.75
N PHE A 70 0.86 5.47 19.06
CA PHE A 70 0.27 5.58 17.72
C PHE A 70 1.01 4.72 16.69
N ARG A 71 2.34 4.84 16.63
CA ARG A 71 3.16 4.04 15.72
C ARG A 71 3.03 2.55 16.00
N GLU A 72 3.10 2.17 17.27
CA GLU A 72 2.92 0.78 17.71
C GLU A 72 1.53 0.25 17.32
N PHE A 73 0.47 1.04 17.47
CA PHE A 73 -0.86 0.67 17.00
C PHE A 73 -0.90 0.49 15.48
N GLU A 74 -0.35 1.41 14.70
CA GLU A 74 -0.30 1.30 13.24
C GLU A 74 0.48 0.07 12.78
N GLU A 75 1.63 -0.19 13.38
CA GLU A 75 2.47 -1.36 13.12
C GLU A 75 1.71 -2.65 13.45
N ASN A 76 1.05 -2.71 14.61
CA ASN A 76 0.22 -3.85 15.00
C ASN A 76 -0.93 -4.09 14.02
N GLN A 77 -1.62 -3.04 13.57
CA GLN A 77 -2.69 -3.17 12.56
C GLN A 77 -2.15 -3.69 11.22
N ARG A 78 -0.97 -3.22 10.79
CA ARG A 78 -0.31 -3.73 9.58
C ARG A 78 0.12 -5.17 9.74
N ALA A 79 0.71 -5.55 10.87
CA ALA A 79 1.12 -6.91 11.17
C ALA A 79 -0.08 -7.88 11.15
N ILE A 80 -1.20 -7.50 11.78
CA ILE A 80 -2.45 -8.28 11.75
C ILE A 80 -2.96 -8.42 10.31
N ALA A 81 -2.93 -7.34 9.51
CA ALA A 81 -3.35 -7.41 8.11
C ALA A 81 -2.47 -8.34 7.29
N VAL A 82 -1.14 -8.29 7.47
CA VAL A 82 -0.20 -9.21 6.80
C VAL A 82 -0.43 -10.65 7.26
N GLN A 83 -0.66 -10.89 8.54
CA GLN A 83 -0.95 -12.23 9.06
C GLN A 83 -2.24 -12.83 8.48
N ARG A 84 -3.27 -12.00 8.27
CA ARG A 84 -4.59 -12.45 7.78
C ARG A 84 -4.71 -12.52 6.26
N PHE A 85 -4.00 -11.64 5.54
CA PHE A 85 -4.19 -11.43 4.09
C PHE A 85 -2.92 -11.51 3.27
N GLY A 86 -1.76 -11.64 3.92
CA GLY A 86 -0.48 -11.87 3.28
C GLY A 86 -0.33 -13.33 2.88
N GLU A 87 0.52 -13.57 1.90
CA GLU A 87 0.94 -14.93 1.56
C GLU A 87 1.89 -15.47 2.66
N PRO A 88 1.94 -16.80 2.88
CA PRO A 88 2.82 -17.41 3.87
C PRO A 88 4.27 -17.38 3.38
N PHE A 89 4.93 -16.22 3.49
CA PHE A 89 6.35 -16.09 3.16
C PHE A 89 7.24 -16.57 4.29
N ARG A 90 8.37 -17.16 3.90
CA ARG A 90 9.42 -17.56 4.82
C ARG A 90 10.13 -16.34 5.39
N ASP A 91 10.76 -16.53 6.55
CA ASP A 91 11.79 -15.60 7.00
C ASP A 91 12.92 -15.53 5.96
N ARG A 92 13.65 -14.43 5.96
CA ARG A 92 14.75 -14.25 5.02
C ARG A 92 15.80 -15.34 5.23
N GLU A 93 15.89 -16.27 4.29
CA GLU A 93 16.95 -17.27 4.26
C GLU A 93 18.23 -16.61 3.72
N VAL A 94 19.19 -16.35 4.62
CA VAL A 94 20.53 -15.89 4.22
C VAL A 94 21.31 -17.11 3.71
N SER A 95 21.06 -17.50 2.46
CA SER A 95 21.92 -18.49 1.80
C SER A 95 23.31 -17.87 1.58
N ASN A 96 24.36 -18.56 2.02
CA ASN A 96 25.75 -18.14 1.80
C ASN A 96 26.23 -18.42 0.37
N ILE A 97 25.44 -19.14 -0.43
CA ILE A 97 25.77 -19.45 -1.83
C ILE A 97 25.31 -18.25 -2.67
N ALA A 98 26.27 -17.54 -3.25
CA ALA A 98 25.99 -16.48 -4.23
C ALA A 98 25.50 -17.10 -5.53
N PHE A 99 24.49 -16.49 -6.16
CA PHE A 99 24.14 -16.85 -7.52
C PHE A 99 25.32 -16.54 -8.43
N GLU A 100 25.79 -17.54 -9.17
CA GLU A 100 26.82 -17.36 -10.18
C GLU A 100 26.16 -17.16 -11.54
N GLU A 101 26.31 -15.96 -12.10
CA GLU A 101 25.85 -15.68 -13.45
C GLU A 101 26.74 -16.42 -14.47
N ARG A 102 26.16 -17.41 -15.15
CA ARG A 102 26.83 -18.15 -16.22
C ARG A 102 26.60 -17.49 -17.57
N SER A 103 27.67 -17.28 -18.32
CA SER A 103 27.60 -16.94 -19.74
C SER A 103 27.13 -18.14 -20.57
N PHE A 104 26.68 -17.88 -21.79
CA PHE A 104 26.37 -18.91 -22.79
C PHE A 104 26.91 -18.46 -24.14
N GLY A 105 27.38 -19.41 -24.94
CA GLY A 105 27.88 -19.13 -26.29
C GLY A 105 29.10 -18.20 -26.28
N GLU A 106 29.21 -17.36 -27.30
CA GLU A 106 30.33 -16.46 -27.50
C GLU A 106 29.97 -15.01 -27.15
N ILE A 107 30.95 -14.25 -26.67
CA ILE A 107 30.82 -12.80 -26.49
C ILE A 107 30.83 -12.13 -27.86
N VAL A 108 29.81 -11.33 -28.13
CA VAL A 108 29.59 -10.66 -29.41
C VAL A 108 30.16 -9.25 -29.35
N LYS A 109 31.01 -8.89 -30.31
CA LYS A 109 31.52 -7.51 -30.44
C LYS A 109 30.46 -6.61 -31.07
N PRO A 110 30.46 -5.29 -30.76
CA PRO A 110 29.55 -4.34 -31.41
C PRO A 110 29.60 -4.45 -32.94
N GLY A 111 28.43 -4.43 -33.57
CA GLY A 111 28.26 -4.53 -35.03
C GLY A 111 28.43 -5.94 -35.63
N GLN A 112 28.80 -6.96 -34.84
CA GLN A 112 29.00 -8.32 -35.35
C GLN A 112 27.68 -9.05 -35.66
N ILE A 113 26.61 -8.74 -34.91
CA ILE A 113 25.26 -9.23 -35.19
C ILE A 113 24.36 -8.04 -35.39
N THR A 114 23.72 -7.99 -36.55
CA THR A 114 22.78 -6.94 -36.92
C THR A 114 21.43 -7.54 -37.28
N TYR A 115 20.35 -6.83 -37.01
CA TYR A 115 19.01 -7.21 -37.42
C TYR A 115 18.39 -6.12 -38.32
N PRO A 116 17.59 -6.49 -39.33
CA PRO A 116 16.92 -5.51 -40.18
C PRO A 116 15.74 -4.88 -39.44
N ILE A 117 15.57 -3.56 -39.58
CA ILE A 117 14.36 -2.82 -39.16
C ILE A 117 13.57 -2.25 -40.36
N SER A 118 14.16 -2.29 -41.55
CA SER A 118 13.48 -1.98 -42.81
C SER A 118 14.25 -2.64 -43.96
N THR A 119 13.74 -2.54 -45.18
CA THR A 119 14.38 -3.13 -46.38
C THR A 119 15.82 -2.66 -46.59
N ASN A 120 16.19 -1.46 -46.12
CA ASN A 120 17.50 -0.85 -46.37
C ASN A 120 18.26 -0.44 -45.10
N TYR A 121 17.77 -0.80 -43.90
CA TYR A 121 18.38 -0.34 -42.65
C TYR A 121 18.52 -1.48 -41.64
N VAL A 122 19.77 -1.73 -41.24
CA VAL A 122 20.15 -2.74 -40.25
C VAL A 122 20.71 -2.07 -39.00
N VAL A 123 20.56 -2.74 -37.86
CA VAL A 123 20.88 -2.21 -36.54
C VAL A 123 21.68 -3.22 -35.75
N ASP A 124 22.64 -2.75 -34.98
CA ASP A 124 23.34 -3.59 -34.00
C ASP A 124 22.35 -4.17 -32.97
N LEU A 125 22.33 -5.51 -32.88
CA LEU A 125 21.50 -6.27 -31.94
C LEU A 125 21.76 -5.87 -30.48
N SER A 126 22.97 -5.40 -30.17
CA SER A 126 23.31 -4.89 -28.84
C SER A 126 22.38 -3.76 -28.38
N SER A 127 21.86 -2.94 -29.30
CA SER A 127 20.92 -1.87 -28.93
C SER A 127 19.54 -2.36 -28.47
N LEU A 128 19.19 -3.61 -28.78
CA LEU A 128 17.88 -4.21 -28.53
C LEU A 128 17.86 -5.14 -27.32
N VAL A 129 18.99 -5.74 -26.95
CA VAL A 129 19.04 -6.70 -25.84
C VAL A 129 19.45 -5.98 -24.55
N ILE A 130 18.65 -6.10 -23.51
CA ILE A 130 18.97 -5.65 -22.14
C ILE A 130 19.23 -6.84 -21.22
N SER A 131 19.78 -6.57 -20.04
CA SER A 131 19.89 -7.56 -18.97
C SER A 131 19.03 -7.16 -17.77
N LEU A 132 18.43 -8.15 -17.13
CA LEU A 132 17.59 -8.04 -15.94
C LEU A 132 18.18 -8.91 -14.84
N ALA A 133 18.18 -8.42 -13.61
CA ALA A 133 18.59 -9.23 -12.47
C ALA A 133 17.72 -8.98 -11.25
N LEU A 134 17.48 -10.06 -10.50
CA LEU A 134 16.78 -10.05 -9.23
C LEU A 134 17.80 -9.98 -8.08
N PHE A 135 17.56 -9.07 -7.14
CA PHE A 135 18.42 -8.85 -5.98
C PHE A 135 17.64 -8.96 -4.67
N ASP A 136 18.33 -9.44 -3.64
CA ASP A 136 17.95 -9.28 -2.23
C ASP A 136 19.08 -8.53 -1.50
N GLY A 137 18.90 -7.22 -1.29
CA GLY A 137 19.99 -6.33 -0.92
C GLY A 137 21.05 -6.29 -2.04
N ASP A 138 22.31 -6.58 -1.69
CA ASP A 138 23.42 -6.62 -2.65
C ASP A 138 23.59 -7.99 -3.32
N LYS A 139 22.86 -9.00 -2.85
CA LYS A 139 22.97 -10.37 -3.36
C LYS A 139 22.12 -10.53 -4.62
N MET A 140 22.77 -10.83 -5.75
CA MET A 140 22.08 -11.29 -6.95
C MET A 140 21.51 -12.69 -6.70
N LEU A 141 20.27 -12.93 -7.13
CA LEU A 141 19.56 -14.20 -7.00
C LEU A 141 19.32 -14.86 -8.37
N PHE A 142 19.16 -14.03 -9.40
CA PHE A 142 18.86 -14.48 -10.75
C PHE A 142 19.20 -13.39 -11.76
N ALA A 143 19.62 -13.78 -12.96
CA ALA A 143 19.82 -12.88 -14.08
C ALA A 143 19.28 -13.50 -15.38
N CYS A 144 18.67 -12.66 -16.22
CA CYS A 144 18.14 -13.01 -17.53
C CYS A 144 18.23 -11.82 -18.49
N SER A 145 17.77 -12.01 -19.71
CA SER A 145 17.70 -10.95 -20.73
C SER A 145 16.29 -10.39 -20.86
N GLY A 146 16.16 -9.28 -21.58
CA GLY A 146 14.88 -8.71 -21.96
C GLY A 146 14.97 -7.91 -23.25
N ILE A 147 13.80 -7.57 -23.79
CA ILE A 147 13.67 -6.79 -25.02
C ILE A 147 12.78 -5.56 -24.76
N PRO A 148 13.23 -4.34 -25.10
CA PRO A 148 12.43 -3.13 -25.01
C PRO A 148 11.21 -3.19 -25.93
N LEU A 149 10.05 -2.85 -25.39
CA LEU A 149 8.79 -2.79 -26.12
C LEU A 149 8.52 -1.37 -26.63
N PRO A 150 7.68 -1.23 -27.68
CA PRO A 150 7.21 0.09 -28.12
C PRO A 150 6.58 0.89 -26.99
N HIS A 151 6.83 2.19 -27.00
CA HIS A 151 6.31 3.11 -25.98
C HIS A 151 4.78 3.11 -25.98
N GLY A 152 4.20 3.00 -24.78
CA GLY A 152 2.77 3.20 -24.60
C GLY A 152 2.37 4.67 -24.75
N ARG A 153 1.07 4.93 -24.77
CA ARG A 153 0.49 6.30 -24.79
C ARG A 153 0.30 6.90 -23.39
N THR A 154 1.11 6.51 -22.42
CA THR A 154 1.01 7.03 -21.04
C THR A 154 1.50 8.47 -20.97
N ARG A 155 0.95 9.26 -20.03
CA ARG A 155 1.38 10.64 -19.81
C ARG A 155 2.79 10.68 -19.21
N GLU A 156 3.11 9.69 -18.39
CA GLU A 156 4.44 9.42 -17.86
C GLU A 156 5.31 8.76 -18.92
N SER A 157 6.55 9.21 -19.05
CA SER A 157 7.56 8.55 -19.87
C SER A 157 7.98 7.25 -19.20
N LEU A 158 7.41 6.12 -19.65
CA LEU A 158 7.73 4.79 -19.15
C LEU A 158 8.42 3.97 -20.22
N THR A 159 9.48 3.27 -19.83
CA THR A 159 10.15 2.30 -20.70
C THR A 159 9.77 0.90 -20.25
N THR A 160 9.19 0.10 -21.13
CA THR A 160 8.71 -1.26 -20.83
C THR A 160 9.57 -2.30 -21.54
N PHE A 161 9.73 -3.46 -20.91
CA PHE A 161 10.50 -4.58 -21.41
C PHE A 161 9.69 -5.86 -21.28
N VAL A 162 9.80 -6.75 -22.27
CA VAL A 162 9.33 -8.13 -22.17
C VAL A 162 10.50 -9.04 -21.80
N THR A 163 10.23 -10.00 -20.93
CA THR A 163 11.16 -11.06 -20.55
C THR A 163 10.39 -12.36 -20.26
N SER A 164 11.10 -13.42 -19.87
CA SER A 164 10.52 -14.69 -19.45
C SER A 164 9.83 -14.58 -18.08
N ALA A 165 8.70 -15.27 -17.93
CA ALA A 165 8.02 -15.47 -16.64
C ALA A 165 8.89 -16.23 -15.62
N HIS A 166 10.03 -16.81 -16.02
CA HIS A 166 10.99 -17.37 -15.10
C HIS A 166 11.51 -16.33 -14.08
N LEU A 167 11.60 -15.05 -14.46
CA LEU A 167 11.91 -13.96 -13.52
C LEU A 167 10.83 -13.84 -12.42
N VAL A 168 9.55 -14.02 -12.77
CA VAL A 168 8.44 -13.99 -11.81
C VAL A 168 8.46 -15.20 -10.89
N ARG A 169 8.78 -16.39 -11.42
CA ARG A 169 8.96 -17.61 -10.62
C ARG A 169 10.06 -17.40 -9.58
N GLN A 170 11.22 -16.91 -10.01
CA GLN A 170 12.34 -16.59 -9.11
C GLN A 170 11.98 -15.48 -8.11
N PHE A 171 11.26 -14.45 -8.53
CA PHE A 171 10.78 -13.40 -7.62
C PHE A 171 9.87 -13.98 -6.52
N ASN A 172 8.93 -14.85 -6.88
CA ASN A 172 8.00 -15.45 -5.92
C ASN A 172 8.68 -16.49 -5.01
N GLU A 173 9.56 -17.33 -5.55
CA GLU A 173 10.33 -18.33 -4.80
C GLU A 173 11.23 -17.70 -3.73
N ASN A 174 11.83 -16.54 -4.05
CA ASN A 174 12.74 -15.84 -3.14
C ASN A 174 12.04 -14.78 -2.26
N ARG A 175 10.72 -14.63 -2.39
CA ARG A 175 9.98 -13.62 -1.62
C ARG A 175 9.92 -14.00 -0.14
N ASN A 176 10.25 -13.03 0.70
CA ASN A 176 10.35 -13.21 2.14
C ASN A 176 9.64 -12.09 2.90
N LYS A 177 9.54 -12.22 4.22
CA LYS A 177 8.86 -11.24 5.10
C LYS A 177 9.43 -9.82 5.05
N ASP A 178 10.70 -9.64 4.66
CA ASP A 178 11.29 -8.30 4.53
C ASP A 178 10.69 -7.54 3.35
N ASP A 179 10.23 -8.26 2.31
CA ASP A 179 9.61 -7.72 1.10
C ASP A 179 10.47 -6.65 0.42
N LYS A 180 11.78 -6.90 0.30
CA LYS A 180 12.80 -5.97 -0.23
C LYS A 180 13.49 -6.46 -1.51
N LEU A 181 12.88 -7.39 -2.24
CA LEU A 181 13.43 -7.83 -3.51
C LEU A 181 13.44 -6.67 -4.51
N ARG A 182 14.50 -6.56 -5.30
CA ARG A 182 14.69 -5.51 -6.30
C ARG A 182 14.96 -6.13 -7.65
N VAL A 183 14.22 -5.69 -8.68
CA VAL A 183 14.54 -6.01 -10.07
C VAL A 183 15.37 -4.86 -10.63
N ALA A 184 16.58 -5.16 -11.06
CA ALA A 184 17.48 -4.21 -11.70
C ALA A 184 17.51 -4.45 -13.20
N VAL A 185 17.56 -3.37 -13.97
CA VAL A 185 17.62 -3.37 -15.43
C VAL A 185 18.93 -2.73 -15.85
N ARG A 186 19.78 -3.49 -16.56
CA ARG A 186 21.02 -3.00 -17.16
C ARG A 186 20.82 -2.77 -18.65
N LEU A 187 21.03 -1.53 -19.06
CA LEU A 187 20.86 -1.05 -20.42
C LEU A 187 22.09 -1.34 -21.30
N PRO A 188 21.98 -1.24 -22.63
CA PRO A 188 23.12 -1.47 -23.53
C PRO A 188 24.30 -0.52 -23.31
N ASN A 189 24.03 0.67 -22.77
CA ASN A 189 25.04 1.66 -22.39
C ASN A 189 25.65 1.41 -20.99
N ASN A 190 25.44 0.23 -20.41
CA ASN A 190 25.89 -0.20 -19.08
C ASN A 190 25.32 0.57 -17.89
N ARG A 191 24.36 1.48 -18.09
CA ARG A 191 23.65 2.08 -16.96
C ARG A 191 22.67 1.07 -16.38
N THR A 192 22.55 1.09 -15.05
CA THR A 192 21.58 0.29 -14.31
C THR A 192 20.49 1.19 -13.76
N THR A 193 19.24 0.74 -13.83
CA THR A 193 18.08 1.39 -13.24
C THR A 193 17.21 0.34 -12.55
N ASP A 194 16.32 0.78 -11.66
CA ASP A 194 15.34 -0.12 -11.06
C ASP A 194 14.16 -0.35 -12.02
N GLY A 195 13.69 -1.60 -12.04
CA GLY A 195 12.54 -2.04 -12.80
C GLY A 195 11.42 -2.54 -11.89
N PHE A 196 10.19 -2.22 -12.26
CA PHE A 196 8.98 -2.72 -11.62
C PHE A 196 8.49 -3.96 -12.38
N LEU A 197 8.51 -5.10 -11.72
CA LEU A 197 7.93 -6.34 -12.23
C LEU A 197 6.41 -6.25 -12.10
N GLY A 198 5.72 -6.20 -13.23
CA GLY A 198 4.29 -5.89 -13.28
C GLY A 198 3.44 -7.08 -13.73
N LEU A 199 2.95 -7.00 -14.97
CA LEU A 199 2.06 -8.00 -15.56
C LEU A 199 2.83 -9.23 -16.04
N TYR A 200 2.22 -10.40 -15.94
CA TYR A 200 2.78 -11.64 -16.45
C TYR A 200 1.68 -12.65 -16.82
N ASP A 201 2.04 -13.62 -17.65
CA ASP A 201 1.28 -14.86 -17.84
C ASP A 201 2.19 -16.06 -17.56
N LYS A 202 1.79 -17.26 -17.97
CA LYS A 202 2.57 -18.49 -17.74
C LYS A 202 3.98 -18.48 -18.36
N ASP A 203 4.21 -17.70 -19.43
CA ASP A 203 5.44 -17.72 -20.21
C ASP A 203 6.20 -16.38 -20.22
N ILE A 204 5.50 -15.25 -20.25
CA ILE A 204 6.13 -13.91 -20.36
C ILE A 204 5.84 -13.02 -19.14
N ALA A 205 6.76 -12.11 -18.87
CA ALA A 205 6.63 -11.08 -17.86
C ALA A 205 7.01 -9.69 -18.41
N ILE A 206 6.40 -8.67 -17.83
CA ILE A 206 6.61 -7.26 -18.20
C ILE A 206 7.32 -6.54 -17.06
N VAL A 207 8.45 -5.92 -17.39
CA VAL A 207 9.21 -5.06 -16.48
C VAL A 207 9.09 -3.62 -16.96
N THR A 208 8.75 -2.69 -16.07
CA THR A 208 8.55 -1.28 -16.39
C THR A 208 9.55 -0.42 -15.62
N CYS A 209 10.23 0.50 -16.28
CA CYS A 209 11.11 1.47 -15.63
C CYS A 209 10.53 2.89 -15.72
N TYR A 210 10.82 3.70 -14.71
CA TYR A 210 10.50 5.13 -14.72
C TYR A 210 11.47 5.87 -15.67
N GLY A 211 10.94 6.68 -16.58
CA GLY A 211 11.72 7.53 -17.48
C GLY A 211 11.92 6.96 -18.88
N PHE A 212 12.30 7.84 -19.82
CA PHE A 212 12.78 7.46 -21.14
C PHE A 212 14.25 7.06 -21.06
N LEU A 213 14.56 5.80 -21.31
CA LEU A 213 15.90 5.25 -21.10
C LEU A 213 16.79 5.24 -22.36
N GLY A 214 16.31 5.80 -23.47
CA GLY A 214 17.08 5.88 -24.71
C GLY A 214 17.37 4.51 -25.35
N VAL A 215 16.51 3.52 -25.11
CA VAL A 215 16.59 2.19 -25.72
C VAL A 215 15.76 2.12 -27.00
N ARG A 216 16.19 1.27 -27.94
CA ARG A 216 15.45 1.05 -29.18
C ARG A 216 14.40 -0.03 -28.95
N PRO A 217 13.10 0.24 -29.18
CA PRO A 217 12.08 -0.79 -29.07
C PRO A 217 12.21 -1.81 -30.20
N ILE A 218 11.75 -3.04 -29.93
CA ILE A 218 11.56 -4.04 -30.97
C ILE A 218 10.52 -3.57 -31.99
N ASP A 219 10.82 -3.79 -33.27
CA ASP A 219 9.85 -3.63 -34.33
C ASP A 219 8.97 -4.89 -34.37
N LEU A 220 7.69 -4.71 -34.06
CA LEU A 220 6.73 -5.80 -34.00
C LEU A 220 6.03 -6.05 -35.34
N ASP A 221 6.25 -5.22 -36.37
CA ASP A 221 5.61 -5.39 -37.68
C ASP A 221 6.43 -6.32 -38.60
N LEU A 222 7.71 -6.53 -38.28
CA LEU A 222 8.61 -7.43 -39.00
C LEU A 222 8.46 -8.87 -38.53
N MET A 223 7.45 -9.56 -39.05
CA MET A 223 7.19 -10.97 -38.75
C MET A 223 8.05 -11.88 -39.61
N ALA A 224 8.89 -12.71 -38.98
CA ALA A 224 9.54 -13.84 -39.62
C ALA A 224 8.85 -15.15 -39.21
N THR A 225 8.54 -16.01 -40.18
CA THR A 225 8.01 -17.34 -39.93
C THR A 225 9.16 -18.35 -39.88
N PRO A 226 9.33 -19.10 -38.76
CA PRO A 226 10.37 -20.11 -38.69
C PRO A 226 10.06 -21.30 -39.60
N SER A 227 11.05 -21.81 -40.35
CA SER A 227 10.98 -23.09 -41.05
C SER A 227 11.75 -24.17 -40.27
N PRO A 228 11.26 -25.42 -40.20
CA PRO A 228 11.98 -26.51 -39.52
C PRO A 228 13.37 -26.75 -40.16
N GLY A 229 14.39 -26.92 -39.33
CA GLY A 229 15.78 -27.10 -39.79
C GLY A 229 16.55 -25.81 -40.06
N ASP A 230 15.93 -24.63 -39.92
CA ASP A 230 16.65 -23.36 -40.03
C ASP A 230 17.72 -23.25 -38.94
N SER A 231 18.90 -22.75 -39.34
CA SER A 231 19.90 -22.29 -38.38
C SER A 231 19.36 -21.04 -37.67
N VAL A 232 19.42 -21.07 -36.35
CA VAL A 232 18.98 -19.97 -35.49
C VAL A 232 20.13 -19.45 -34.63
N GLN A 233 20.00 -18.20 -34.21
CA GLN A 233 20.95 -17.56 -33.32
C GLN A 233 20.21 -16.92 -32.14
N ALA A 234 20.42 -17.44 -30.93
CA ALA A 234 19.89 -16.86 -29.72
C ALA A 234 20.85 -15.81 -29.17
N ALA A 235 20.33 -14.70 -28.66
CA ALA A 235 21.13 -13.66 -28.03
C ALA A 235 20.61 -13.29 -26.64
N GLY A 236 21.54 -12.87 -25.79
CA GLY A 236 21.27 -12.45 -24.43
C GLY A 236 22.37 -11.52 -23.91
N ARG A 237 22.14 -10.86 -22.78
CA ARG A 237 23.11 -9.95 -22.17
C ARG A 237 23.37 -10.33 -20.73
N ALA A 238 24.65 -10.45 -20.38
CA ALA A 238 25.09 -10.66 -19.01
C ALA A 238 24.90 -9.39 -18.18
N PHE A 239 24.41 -9.52 -16.95
CA PHE A 239 24.16 -8.42 -16.05
C PHE A 239 25.46 -7.86 -15.47
N ASN A 240 26.41 -8.71 -15.06
CA ASN A 240 27.64 -8.25 -14.41
C ASN A 240 28.56 -7.49 -15.37
N SER A 241 28.85 -8.09 -16.52
CA SER A 241 29.73 -7.49 -17.54
C SER A 241 29.01 -6.51 -18.45
N GLY A 242 27.70 -6.69 -18.65
CA GLY A 242 26.96 -6.00 -19.70
C GLY A 242 27.24 -6.53 -21.11
N SER A 243 28.04 -7.60 -21.24
CA SER A 243 28.43 -8.15 -22.55
C SER A 243 27.24 -8.79 -23.27
N LEU A 244 27.13 -8.53 -24.57
CA LEU A 244 26.22 -9.27 -25.45
C LEU A 244 26.82 -10.65 -25.70
N MET A 245 25.98 -11.68 -25.60
CA MET A 245 26.32 -13.07 -25.81
C MET A 245 25.39 -13.66 -26.87
N ALA A 246 25.91 -14.53 -27.72
CA ALA A 246 25.10 -15.23 -28.70
C ALA A 246 25.54 -16.67 -28.89
N MET A 247 24.56 -17.49 -29.28
CA MET A 247 24.73 -18.93 -29.45
C MET A 247 23.97 -19.38 -30.69
N ARG A 248 24.62 -20.21 -31.50
CA ARG A 248 24.00 -20.86 -32.64
C ARG A 248 23.29 -22.14 -32.21
N GLY A 249 22.27 -22.50 -32.98
CA GLY A 249 21.53 -23.73 -32.82
C GLY A 249 20.63 -24.00 -34.01
N SER A 250 19.78 -25.00 -33.83
CA SER A 250 18.83 -25.45 -34.85
C SER A 250 17.43 -25.64 -34.27
N LEU A 251 16.42 -25.38 -35.10
CA LEU A 251 15.01 -25.61 -34.74
C LEU A 251 14.71 -27.11 -34.73
N TYR A 252 14.09 -27.58 -33.64
CA TYR A 252 13.62 -28.96 -33.55
C TYR A 252 12.19 -29.08 -34.07
N GLU A 253 11.95 -30.10 -34.89
CA GLU A 253 10.62 -30.42 -35.39
C GLU A 253 9.74 -30.98 -34.26
N LYS A 254 8.46 -30.56 -34.22
CA LYS A 254 7.50 -30.95 -33.19
C LYS A 254 7.27 -32.47 -33.19
N ARG A 255 7.92 -33.21 -32.30
CA ARG A 255 7.36 -34.49 -31.84
C ARG A 255 6.31 -34.16 -30.78
N HIS A 256 5.11 -34.71 -30.91
CA HIS A 256 4.00 -34.53 -29.96
C HIS A 256 4.44 -34.92 -28.54
N LEU A 257 4.99 -33.95 -27.79
CA LEU A 257 5.23 -34.04 -26.36
C LEU A 257 3.98 -33.49 -25.69
N GLN A 258 3.26 -34.38 -24.99
CA GLN A 258 2.05 -34.03 -24.26
C GLN A 258 2.30 -32.80 -23.36
N ASN A 259 1.44 -31.78 -23.48
CA ASN A 259 1.42 -30.51 -22.74
C ASN A 259 2.28 -29.32 -23.24
N LEU A 260 2.94 -29.40 -24.40
CA LEU A 260 3.77 -28.29 -24.96
C LEU A 260 3.32 -27.79 -26.36
N ASP A 261 2.11 -28.16 -26.81
CA ASP A 261 1.64 -28.04 -28.21
C ASP A 261 1.70 -26.64 -28.87
N HIS A 262 1.91 -25.57 -28.08
CA HIS A 262 1.86 -24.18 -28.54
C HIS A 262 3.23 -23.49 -28.67
N LEU A 263 4.32 -24.10 -28.18
CA LEU A 263 5.65 -23.48 -28.16
C LEU A 263 6.62 -24.22 -29.08
N ASN A 264 7.48 -23.45 -29.75
CA ASN A 264 8.55 -24.00 -30.57
C ASN A 264 9.82 -24.14 -29.72
N THR A 265 10.69 -25.07 -30.10
CA THR A 265 11.93 -25.37 -29.39
C THR A 265 13.11 -25.32 -30.33
N TRP A 266 14.22 -24.79 -29.84
CA TRP A 266 15.52 -24.90 -30.50
C TRP A 266 16.50 -25.56 -29.53
N GLY A 267 17.50 -26.26 -30.08
CA GLY A 267 18.62 -26.78 -29.31
C GLY A 267 19.90 -26.14 -29.78
N SER A 268 20.83 -25.97 -28.85
CA SER A 268 22.15 -25.44 -29.17
C SER A 268 23.02 -26.50 -29.82
N ASP A 269 23.96 -26.05 -30.65
CA ASP A 269 25.08 -26.86 -31.13
C ASP A 269 26.14 -27.11 -30.03
N SER A 270 25.94 -26.57 -28.81
CA SER A 270 26.80 -26.67 -27.62
C SER A 270 25.99 -27.08 -26.38
N GLN A 271 26.64 -27.60 -25.33
CA GLN A 271 25.94 -28.15 -24.16
C GLN A 271 25.56 -27.11 -23.08
N ASP A 272 26.12 -25.89 -23.10
CA ASP A 272 26.03 -24.94 -21.99
C ASP A 272 25.05 -23.77 -22.23
N ILE A 273 23.74 -24.07 -22.34
CA ILE A 273 22.71 -23.03 -22.36
C ILE A 273 22.50 -22.52 -20.93
N SER A 274 22.71 -21.21 -20.70
CA SER A 274 22.51 -20.58 -19.40
C SER A 274 21.20 -19.80 -19.33
N LYS A 275 20.71 -19.53 -18.11
CA LYS A 275 19.49 -18.75 -17.90
C LYS A 275 19.59 -17.29 -18.39
N ALA A 276 20.79 -16.81 -18.71
CA ALA A 276 20.99 -15.48 -19.29
C ALA A 276 20.33 -15.33 -20.67
N VAL A 277 20.04 -16.43 -21.39
CA VAL A 277 19.32 -16.40 -22.68
C VAL A 277 17.83 -16.07 -22.52
N LEU A 278 17.24 -16.35 -21.36
CA LEU A 278 15.80 -16.21 -21.12
C LEU A 278 15.36 -14.76 -21.27
N GLY A 279 14.27 -14.52 -21.99
CA GLY A 279 13.75 -13.21 -22.35
C GLY A 279 14.52 -12.49 -23.47
N GLY A 280 15.63 -13.04 -23.95
CA GLY A 280 16.38 -12.53 -25.09
C GLY A 280 15.78 -12.96 -26.44
N PRO A 281 16.16 -12.31 -27.55
CA PRO A 281 15.64 -12.63 -28.88
C PRO A 281 16.24 -13.91 -29.45
N LEU A 282 15.46 -14.58 -30.29
CA LEU A 282 15.91 -15.64 -31.18
C LEU A 282 15.85 -15.13 -32.63
N LEU A 283 16.97 -15.22 -33.34
CA LEU A 283 17.10 -14.77 -34.73
C LEU A 283 17.10 -15.96 -35.68
N GLY A 284 16.50 -15.79 -36.86
CA GLY A 284 16.60 -16.73 -37.98
C GLY A 284 17.85 -16.51 -38.81
N CYS A 285 18.03 -17.33 -39.85
CA CYS A 285 19.16 -17.24 -40.78
C CYS A 285 19.23 -15.91 -41.56
N ASP A 286 18.12 -15.19 -41.68
CA ASP A 286 18.00 -13.87 -42.29
C ASP A 286 18.23 -12.72 -41.28
N ASN A 287 18.68 -13.05 -40.06
CA ASN A 287 18.82 -12.16 -38.91
C ASN A 287 17.52 -11.44 -38.49
N LYS A 288 16.34 -11.89 -38.95
CA LYS A 288 15.08 -11.41 -38.42
C LYS A 288 14.76 -12.09 -37.10
N ILE A 289 14.06 -11.38 -36.23
CA ILE A 289 13.66 -11.90 -34.93
C ILE A 289 12.48 -12.86 -35.13
N LEU A 290 12.70 -14.12 -34.77
CA LEU A 290 11.68 -15.17 -34.79
C LEU A 290 10.80 -15.13 -33.53
N GLY A 291 11.37 -14.69 -32.41
CA GLY A 291 10.67 -14.71 -31.14
C GLY A 291 11.53 -14.40 -29.92
N ILE A 292 11.01 -14.75 -28.75
CA ILE A 292 11.68 -14.56 -27.45
C ILE A 292 11.88 -15.89 -26.72
N ASN A 293 13.05 -16.09 -26.14
CA ASN A 293 13.38 -17.30 -25.38
C ASN A 293 12.65 -17.31 -24.02
N LEU A 294 12.04 -18.42 -23.63
CA LEU A 294 11.13 -18.51 -22.49
C LEU A 294 11.65 -19.40 -21.37
N ASP A 295 11.99 -20.64 -21.67
CA ASP A 295 12.41 -21.61 -20.66
C ASP A 295 13.43 -22.60 -21.22
N ILE A 296 14.24 -23.18 -20.33
CA ILE A 296 15.19 -24.25 -20.68
C ILE A 296 14.56 -25.57 -20.22
N CYS A 297 14.47 -26.52 -21.14
CA CYS A 297 13.94 -27.85 -20.91
C CYS A 297 15.04 -28.88 -21.09
N ASP A 298 15.11 -29.85 -20.16
CA ASP A 298 15.92 -31.06 -20.31
C ASP A 298 14.99 -32.20 -20.74
N PRO A 299 15.04 -32.62 -22.03
CA PRO A 299 14.23 -33.72 -22.53
C PRO A 299 14.76 -35.10 -22.10
N GLY A 300 15.87 -35.18 -21.34
CA GLY A 300 16.48 -36.43 -20.89
C GLY A 300 17.43 -37.09 -21.91
N ASP A 301 17.74 -36.40 -23.01
CA ASP A 301 18.65 -36.88 -24.08
C ASP A 301 20.02 -36.20 -24.08
N ALA A 302 20.44 -35.67 -22.92
CA ALA A 302 21.68 -34.94 -22.67
C ALA A 302 21.84 -33.58 -23.37
N ASN A 303 20.90 -33.20 -24.25
CA ASN A 303 20.91 -31.89 -24.92
C ASN A 303 19.84 -30.96 -24.33
N LEU A 304 20.28 -29.87 -23.72
CA LEU A 304 19.37 -28.81 -23.27
C LEU A 304 18.68 -28.15 -24.46
N ARG A 305 17.37 -27.94 -24.35
CA ARG A 305 16.56 -27.23 -25.34
C ARG A 305 16.00 -25.96 -24.74
N CYS A 306 15.80 -24.95 -25.56
CA CYS A 306 15.12 -23.73 -25.14
C CYS A 306 13.80 -23.57 -25.91
N THR A 307 12.73 -23.32 -25.15
CA THR A 307 11.42 -22.97 -25.69
C THR A 307 11.40 -21.48 -26.04
N PHE A 308 10.71 -21.12 -27.12
CA PHE A 308 10.54 -19.72 -27.50
C PHE A 308 9.12 -19.40 -27.95
N LEU A 309 8.73 -18.15 -27.76
CA LEU A 309 7.46 -17.59 -28.20
C LEU A 309 7.65 -16.86 -29.53
N SER A 310 6.92 -17.26 -30.57
CA SER A 310 6.99 -16.58 -31.87
C SER A 310 6.54 -15.13 -31.81
N MET A 311 7.03 -14.30 -32.72
CA MET A 311 6.65 -12.88 -32.81
C MET A 311 5.13 -12.66 -32.97
N ASP A 312 4.43 -13.50 -33.75
CA ASP A 312 2.97 -13.43 -33.90
C ASP A 312 2.24 -13.66 -32.57
N LEU A 313 2.63 -14.69 -31.82
CA LEU A 313 2.04 -14.97 -30.51
C LEU A 313 2.39 -13.87 -29.50
N LEU A 314 3.62 -13.36 -29.50
CA LEU A 314 4.02 -12.25 -28.65
C LEU A 314 3.15 -11.01 -28.92
N CYS A 315 2.94 -10.65 -30.18
CA CYS A 315 2.11 -9.51 -30.54
C CYS A 315 0.64 -9.69 -30.12
N LYS A 316 0.09 -10.89 -30.29
CA LYS A 316 -1.26 -11.24 -29.79
C LYS A 316 -1.34 -11.09 -28.28
N ARG A 317 -0.32 -11.55 -27.53
CA ARG A 317 -0.27 -11.42 -26.08
C ARG A 317 -0.14 -9.97 -25.62
N LEU A 318 0.74 -9.18 -26.23
CA LEU A 318 0.90 -7.76 -25.87
C LEU A 318 -0.36 -6.93 -26.16
N LYS A 319 -1.13 -7.29 -27.19
CA LYS A 319 -2.48 -6.74 -27.43
C LYS A 319 -3.47 -7.17 -26.34
N HIS A 320 -3.46 -8.45 -25.94
CA HIS A 320 -4.31 -8.98 -24.85
C HIS A 320 -3.99 -8.33 -23.49
N PHE A 321 -2.72 -8.07 -23.21
CA PHE A 321 -2.23 -7.33 -22.04
C PHE A 321 -2.57 -5.83 -22.10
N GLN A 322 -3.11 -5.36 -23.23
CA GLN A 322 -3.47 -3.96 -23.48
C GLN A 322 -2.26 -3.01 -23.51
N ILE A 323 -1.07 -3.51 -23.87
CA ILE A 323 0.16 -2.72 -23.98
C ILE A 323 0.22 -1.98 -25.31
N LEU A 324 -0.02 -2.69 -26.43
CA LEU A 324 0.10 -2.10 -27.78
C LEU A 324 -1.13 -1.29 -28.21
N ASN A 325 -2.30 -1.56 -27.61
CA ASN A 325 -3.56 -0.88 -27.91
C ASN A 325 -4.42 -0.78 -26.64
N PRO A 326 -4.05 0.09 -25.68
CA PRO A 326 -4.79 0.20 -24.44
C PRO A 326 -6.23 0.65 -24.72
N LYS A 327 -7.22 -0.15 -24.27
CA LYS A 327 -8.60 0.32 -24.21
C LYS A 327 -8.69 1.44 -23.18
N LYS A 328 -9.70 2.31 -23.30
CA LYS A 328 -9.95 3.37 -22.30
C LYS A 328 -10.10 2.71 -20.92
N LEU A 329 -9.17 3.00 -20.02
CA LEU A 329 -9.15 2.45 -18.66
C LEU A 329 -10.36 2.99 -17.88
N HIS A 330 -11.33 2.13 -17.59
CA HIS A 330 -12.36 2.41 -16.61
C HIS A 330 -11.86 1.94 -15.24
N PHE A 331 -11.53 2.90 -14.37
CA PHE A 331 -11.04 2.60 -13.01
C PHE A 331 -12.13 1.99 -12.11
N ARG A 332 -13.41 2.20 -12.43
CA ARG A 332 -14.51 1.46 -11.78
C ARG A 332 -14.61 0.08 -12.43
N GLY A 333 -14.24 -0.96 -11.71
CA GLY A 333 -14.32 -2.34 -12.19
C GLY A 333 -13.10 -2.78 -13.02
N TYR A 334 -11.91 -2.20 -12.77
CA TYR A 334 -10.68 -2.70 -13.37
C TYR A 334 -10.49 -4.18 -13.03
N THR A 335 -10.41 -5.00 -14.07
CA THR A 335 -10.08 -6.43 -13.99
C THR A 335 -8.97 -6.72 -14.97
N LEU A 336 -8.06 -7.61 -14.57
CA LEU A 336 -7.02 -8.08 -15.47
C LEU A 336 -7.64 -8.91 -16.61
N PRO A 337 -7.06 -8.87 -17.82
CA PRO A 337 -7.46 -9.79 -18.88
C PRO A 337 -7.39 -11.25 -18.40
N LYS A 338 -8.25 -12.11 -18.96
CA LYS A 338 -8.27 -13.53 -18.61
C LYS A 338 -6.88 -14.16 -18.74
N HIS A 339 -6.46 -14.94 -17.73
CA HIS A 339 -5.14 -15.58 -17.64
C HIS A 339 -3.93 -14.65 -17.51
N VAL A 340 -4.14 -13.35 -17.29
CA VAL A 340 -3.07 -12.40 -16.96
C VAL A 340 -3.06 -12.20 -15.45
N SER A 341 -1.88 -12.26 -14.86
CA SER A 341 -1.63 -12.02 -13.45
C SER A 341 -0.76 -10.77 -13.27
N SER A 342 -0.75 -10.26 -12.05
CA SER A 342 0.10 -9.14 -11.68
C SER A 342 0.89 -9.51 -10.44
N VAL A 343 2.16 -9.13 -10.43
CA VAL A 343 2.99 -9.23 -9.24
C VAL A 343 2.62 -8.07 -8.31
N VAL A 344 2.53 -8.35 -7.00
CA VAL A 344 2.57 -7.29 -5.98
C VAL A 344 4.04 -6.93 -5.80
N PRO A 345 4.50 -5.72 -6.15
CA PRO A 345 5.91 -5.39 -6.01
C PRO A 345 6.34 -5.40 -4.55
N SER A 346 7.64 -5.58 -4.37
CA SER A 346 8.27 -5.46 -3.07
C SER A 346 8.13 -4.06 -2.50
N GLY A 347 7.91 -3.97 -1.20
CA GLY A 347 7.60 -2.74 -0.46
C GLY A 347 6.11 -2.43 -0.38
N PHE A 348 5.26 -3.11 -1.16
CA PHE A 348 3.82 -2.83 -1.21
C PHE A 348 2.95 -3.90 -0.55
N MET A 349 3.54 -4.99 -0.02
CA MET A 349 2.76 -6.07 0.62
C MET A 349 1.85 -5.55 1.72
N GLN A 350 2.37 -4.72 2.63
CA GLN A 350 1.57 -4.14 3.73
C GLN A 350 0.38 -3.31 3.21
N THR A 351 0.61 -2.53 2.15
CA THR A 351 -0.43 -1.72 1.50
C THR A 351 -1.50 -2.61 0.88
N ILE A 352 -1.11 -3.67 0.18
CA ILE A 352 -2.05 -4.64 -0.41
C ILE A 352 -2.86 -5.36 0.67
N CYS A 353 -2.22 -5.88 1.71
CA CYS A 353 -2.90 -6.55 2.82
C CYS A 353 -3.88 -5.59 3.51
N ARG A 354 -3.53 -4.31 3.66
CA ARG A 354 -4.45 -3.27 4.15
C ARG A 354 -5.64 -3.10 3.21
N LEU A 355 -5.43 -3.00 1.90
CA LEU A 355 -6.53 -2.84 0.95
C LEU A 355 -7.48 -4.05 0.97
N LYS A 356 -6.92 -5.27 1.02
CA LYS A 356 -7.67 -6.53 1.17
C LYS A 356 -8.49 -6.53 2.47
N SER A 357 -7.90 -6.15 3.61
CA SER A 357 -8.60 -6.11 4.90
C SER A 357 -9.74 -5.10 4.94
N CYS A 358 -9.67 -4.06 4.11
CA CYS A 358 -10.70 -3.04 3.97
C CYS A 358 -11.72 -3.34 2.87
N GLY A 359 -11.61 -4.48 2.16
CA GLY A 359 -12.50 -4.82 1.05
C GLY A 359 -12.38 -3.89 -0.17
N TYR A 360 -11.31 -3.11 -0.26
CA TYR A 360 -11.09 -2.16 -1.36
C TYR A 360 -10.63 -2.86 -2.64
N PRO A 361 -10.91 -2.26 -3.82
CA PRO A 361 -10.37 -2.77 -5.07
C PRO A 361 -8.85 -2.73 -5.05
N ILE A 362 -8.23 -3.79 -5.56
CA ILE A 362 -6.79 -3.84 -5.74
C ILE A 362 -6.43 -3.01 -6.98
N PRO A 363 -5.61 -1.97 -6.83
CA PRO A 363 -5.21 -1.15 -7.98
C PRO A 363 -4.35 -1.96 -8.96
N PRO A 364 -4.29 -1.55 -10.23
CA PRO A 364 -3.26 -2.06 -11.15
C PRO A 364 -1.85 -1.85 -10.55
N PRO A 365 -0.86 -2.71 -10.84
CA PRO A 365 0.50 -2.61 -10.28
C PRO A 365 1.06 -1.19 -10.30
N LEU A 366 1.21 -0.64 -11.52
CA LEU A 366 1.80 0.68 -11.79
C LEU A 366 1.17 1.81 -10.97
N VAL A 367 -0.11 1.70 -10.62
CA VAL A 367 -0.76 2.75 -9.81
C VAL A 367 -0.15 2.83 -8.41
N LEU A 368 0.21 1.72 -7.77
CA LEU A 368 0.85 1.76 -6.45
C LEU A 368 2.27 2.32 -6.55
N GLU A 369 3.01 1.91 -7.56
CA GLU A 369 4.42 2.27 -7.72
C GLU A 369 4.62 3.75 -8.06
N PHE A 370 3.64 4.41 -8.70
CA PHE A 370 3.65 5.85 -8.96
C PHE A 370 2.86 6.68 -7.93
N ASN A 371 2.77 6.21 -6.68
CA ASN A 371 2.10 6.91 -5.58
C ASN A 371 0.61 7.21 -5.82
N GLY A 372 -0.08 6.33 -6.54
CA GLY A 372 -1.52 6.43 -6.76
C GLY A 372 -2.29 6.42 -5.45
N GLN A 373 -3.32 7.28 -5.37
CA GLN A 373 -4.12 7.46 -4.16
C GLN A 373 -5.49 6.82 -4.31
N LEU A 374 -5.88 5.99 -3.32
CA LEU A 374 -7.27 5.58 -3.16
C LEU A 374 -8.08 6.77 -2.64
N LEU A 375 -9.16 7.12 -3.34
CA LEU A 375 -10.05 8.22 -2.97
C LEU A 375 -11.38 7.69 -2.41
N ASN A 376 -12.06 8.50 -1.59
CA ASN A 376 -13.39 8.19 -1.04
C ASN A 376 -13.45 6.87 -0.25
N HIS A 377 -12.41 6.61 0.54
CA HIS A 377 -12.32 5.47 1.45
C HIS A 377 -12.90 5.84 2.83
N PHE A 378 -13.34 4.84 3.61
CA PHE A 378 -14.03 5.05 4.89
C PHE A 378 -13.16 5.65 5.99
N GLU A 379 -11.83 5.56 5.86
CA GLU A 379 -10.88 6.12 6.82
C GLU A 379 -10.60 7.62 6.60
N GLU A 380 -11.19 8.23 5.56
CA GLU A 380 -10.95 9.63 5.25
C GLU A 380 -11.65 10.51 6.29
N CYS A 381 -10.86 11.27 7.05
CA CYS A 381 -11.38 12.22 8.02
C CYS A 381 -12.00 13.44 7.33
N PHE A 382 -12.87 14.15 8.04
CA PHE A 382 -13.48 15.40 7.56
C PHE A 382 -13.49 16.48 8.64
N GLY A 383 -13.55 17.75 8.22
CA GLY A 383 -13.63 18.90 9.11
C GLY A 383 -12.48 19.00 10.11
N GLU A 384 -12.78 19.50 11.31
CA GLU A 384 -11.85 19.60 12.43
C GLU A 384 -11.86 18.30 13.25
N VAL A 385 -10.67 17.73 13.48
CA VAL A 385 -10.51 16.49 14.26
C VAL A 385 -10.18 16.84 15.71
N LEU A 386 -10.95 16.28 16.65
CA LEU A 386 -10.72 16.37 18.09
C LEU A 386 -10.27 15.02 18.66
N PRO A 387 -9.04 14.91 19.16
CA PRO A 387 -8.56 13.70 19.80
C PRO A 387 -9.13 13.53 21.22
N TRP A 388 -9.19 12.28 21.69
CA TRP A 388 -9.54 12.00 23.08
C TRP A 388 -8.48 12.54 24.04
N LYS A 389 -8.88 12.96 25.25
CA LYS A 389 -7.97 13.51 26.28
C LYS A 389 -6.86 12.50 26.59
N GLY A 390 -5.60 12.90 26.34
CA GLY A 390 -4.41 12.04 26.49
C GLY A 390 -3.84 11.48 25.18
N TYR A 391 -4.46 11.76 24.03
CA TYR A 391 -3.91 11.43 22.70
C TYR A 391 -3.20 12.65 22.08
N PRO A 392 -2.07 12.47 21.35
CA PRO A 392 -1.13 13.53 21.02
C PRO A 392 -1.28 13.96 19.56
N TYR A 393 -2.47 14.39 19.15
CA TYR A 393 -2.65 14.87 17.78
C TYR A 393 -2.58 16.40 17.76
N HIS A 394 -1.34 16.92 17.79
CA HIS A 394 -1.08 18.31 17.41
C HIS A 394 -0.80 18.48 15.91
N ASP A 395 -0.42 17.39 15.22
CA ASP A 395 -0.47 17.31 13.77
C ASP A 395 -1.84 16.77 13.37
N THR A 396 -2.90 17.56 13.56
CA THR A 396 -4.22 17.21 13.00
C THR A 396 -4.04 16.98 11.48
N PRO A 397 -4.51 15.86 10.92
CA PRO A 397 -4.38 15.59 9.49
C PRO A 397 -5.07 16.74 8.73
N ARG A 398 -4.31 17.63 8.06
CA ARG A 398 -4.74 18.92 7.45
C ARG A 398 -6.27 19.09 7.43
N GLY A 399 -6.85 19.35 8.60
CA GLY A 399 -8.25 19.70 8.74
C GLY A 399 -8.39 21.11 8.23
N SER A 400 -9.56 21.47 7.72
CA SER A 400 -9.86 22.85 7.34
C SER A 400 -9.41 23.82 8.45
N GLY A 401 -9.01 25.04 8.11
CA GLY A 401 -8.67 26.08 9.09
C GLY A 401 -9.84 26.51 9.99
N GLU A 402 -10.95 25.77 9.97
CA GLU A 402 -12.16 26.00 10.74
C GLU A 402 -11.99 25.44 12.15
N ARG A 403 -12.26 26.29 13.15
CA ARG A 403 -12.27 25.93 14.57
C ARG A 403 -13.69 25.59 15.01
N VAL A 404 -14.26 24.53 14.45
CA VAL A 404 -15.63 24.05 14.69
C VAL A 404 -15.86 23.74 16.17
N TRP A 405 -14.94 23.03 16.84
CA TRP A 405 -15.11 22.64 18.24
C TRP A 405 -15.15 23.84 19.20
N ASN A 406 -14.53 24.96 18.83
CA ASN A 406 -14.57 26.20 19.61
C ASN A 406 -15.91 26.94 19.51
N GLN A 407 -16.77 26.56 18.57
CA GLN A 407 -18.12 27.12 18.43
C GLN A 407 -19.12 26.44 19.37
N LEU A 408 -18.76 25.29 19.94
CA LEU A 408 -19.60 24.51 20.85
C LEU A 408 -19.16 24.71 22.30
N PRO A 409 -20.10 24.83 23.25
CA PRO A 409 -19.81 24.72 24.68
C PRO A 409 -19.06 23.44 25.03
N LYS A 410 -18.15 23.51 26.03
CA LYS A 410 -17.28 22.38 26.41
C LYS A 410 -18.06 21.17 26.91
N GLU A 411 -19.20 21.42 27.54
CA GLU A 411 -20.14 20.42 28.04
C GLU A 411 -20.68 19.59 26.87
N ILE A 412 -21.16 20.27 25.82
CA ILE A 412 -21.66 19.62 24.59
C ILE A 412 -20.56 18.80 23.93
N VAL A 413 -19.34 19.32 23.81
CA VAL A 413 -18.21 18.57 23.24
C VAL A 413 -17.92 17.30 24.05
N THR A 414 -17.99 17.39 25.38
CA THR A 414 -17.80 16.26 26.29
C THR A 414 -18.90 15.22 26.12
N ASP A 415 -20.17 15.64 26.03
CA ASP A 415 -21.32 14.75 25.89
C ASP A 415 -21.33 14.06 24.52
N VAL A 416 -21.08 14.82 23.45
CA VAL A 416 -20.88 14.30 22.09
C VAL A 416 -19.81 13.21 22.08
N SER A 417 -18.68 13.46 22.75
CA SER A 417 -17.59 12.48 22.82
C SER A 417 -17.96 11.17 23.53
N ARG A 418 -19.04 11.15 24.32
CA ARG A 418 -19.51 9.96 25.07
C ARG A 418 -20.71 9.27 24.42
N ARG A 419 -21.26 9.83 23.34
CA ARG A 419 -22.47 9.31 22.67
C ARG A 419 -22.29 8.99 21.19
N VAL A 420 -21.32 9.63 20.53
CA VAL A 420 -20.98 9.30 19.14
C VAL A 420 -20.00 8.13 19.13
N VAL A 421 -20.26 7.12 18.30
CA VAL A 421 -19.48 5.88 18.18
C VAL A 421 -19.03 5.65 16.73
N SER A 422 -17.96 4.90 16.54
CA SER A 422 -17.60 4.33 15.22
C SER A 422 -18.17 2.93 15.10
N LEU A 423 -18.72 2.59 13.93
CA LEU A 423 -19.14 1.24 13.59
C LEU A 423 -18.42 0.76 12.34
N ALA A 424 -18.17 -0.55 12.30
CA ALA A 424 -17.75 -1.23 11.10
C ALA A 424 -18.43 -2.60 10.99
N SER A 425 -18.74 -3.01 9.76
CA SER A 425 -19.24 -4.35 9.46
C SER A 425 -18.19 -5.18 8.76
N PHE A 426 -18.16 -6.48 9.03
CA PHE A 426 -17.15 -7.39 8.52
C PHE A 426 -17.76 -8.69 8.00
N ASN A 427 -17.29 -9.12 6.84
CA ASN A 427 -17.44 -10.49 6.36
C ASN A 427 -16.15 -11.25 6.70
N GLY A 428 -16.20 -12.07 7.75
CA GLY A 428 -15.01 -12.67 8.36
C GLY A 428 -14.04 -11.58 8.83
N TYR A 429 -12.85 -11.52 8.21
CA TYR A 429 -11.83 -10.50 8.51
C TYR A 429 -11.86 -9.29 7.57
N VAL A 430 -12.67 -9.32 6.52
CA VAL A 430 -12.76 -8.26 5.51
C VAL A 430 -13.83 -7.28 5.92
N ARG A 431 -13.47 -6.01 6.06
CA ARG A 431 -14.44 -4.96 6.32
C ARG A 431 -15.30 -4.71 5.09
N SER A 432 -16.61 -4.70 5.29
CA SER A 432 -17.61 -4.38 4.29
C SER A 432 -17.92 -2.88 4.28
N PHE A 433 -18.18 -2.32 5.46
CA PHE A 433 -18.54 -0.91 5.63
C PHE A 433 -17.96 -0.32 6.91
N ALA A 434 -17.78 1.00 6.97
CA ALA A 434 -17.51 1.71 8.21
C ALA A 434 -18.17 3.09 8.22
N CYS A 435 -18.66 3.49 9.39
CA CYS A 435 -19.47 4.68 9.57
C CYS A 435 -19.50 5.15 11.02
N THR A 436 -20.31 6.17 11.27
CA THR A 436 -20.58 6.71 12.60
C THR A 436 -21.98 6.27 13.06
N GLY A 437 -22.19 6.20 14.37
CA GLY A 437 -23.52 6.10 14.97
C GLY A 437 -23.67 6.97 16.20
N LEU A 438 -24.92 7.13 16.63
CA LEU A 438 -25.32 7.88 17.82
C LEU A 438 -25.96 6.93 18.83
N LEU A 439 -25.43 6.88 20.05
CA LEU A 439 -26.08 6.22 21.17
C LEU A 439 -27.36 6.99 21.55
N ILE A 440 -28.50 6.31 21.51
CA ILE A 440 -29.81 6.87 21.87
C ILE A 440 -30.51 6.03 22.92
N LYS A 441 -31.40 6.67 23.68
CA LYS A 441 -32.34 5.97 24.57
C LYS A 441 -33.49 5.42 23.73
N TRP A 442 -33.67 4.10 23.73
CA TRP A 442 -34.79 3.47 23.04
C TRP A 442 -35.93 3.21 24.01
N HIS A 443 -37.13 3.70 23.67
CA HIS A 443 -38.33 3.49 24.47
C HIS A 443 -39.02 2.19 24.04
N GLY A 444 -38.76 1.10 24.76
CA GLY A 444 -39.49 -0.18 24.65
C GLY A 444 -40.44 -0.42 25.83
N SER A 445 -41.30 -1.43 25.72
CA SER A 445 -42.40 -1.69 26.67
C SER A 445 -41.98 -2.18 28.07
N LYS A 446 -40.70 -2.48 28.35
CA LYS A 446 -40.26 -2.94 29.69
C LYS A 446 -38.95 -2.35 30.26
N ALA A 447 -38.19 -1.52 29.54
CA ALA A 447 -37.11 -0.70 30.10
C ALA A 447 -36.49 0.22 29.03
N LYS A 448 -35.96 1.39 29.45
CA LYS A 448 -35.06 2.20 28.63
C LYS A 448 -33.75 1.42 28.43
N HIS A 449 -33.52 0.90 27.23
CA HIS A 449 -32.23 0.31 26.88
C HIS A 449 -31.53 1.20 25.85
N THR A 450 -30.19 1.19 25.89
CA THR A 450 -29.38 2.01 24.99
C THR A 450 -29.16 1.25 23.69
N VAL A 451 -29.43 1.92 22.57
CA VAL A 451 -29.16 1.40 21.22
C VAL A 451 -28.36 2.44 20.44
N ILE A 452 -27.88 2.05 19.27
CA ILE A 452 -27.14 2.91 18.37
C ILE A 452 -27.97 3.15 17.12
N LEU A 453 -28.30 4.41 16.86
CA LEU A 453 -28.83 4.87 15.59
C LEU A 453 -27.69 5.07 14.59
N THR A 454 -27.80 4.45 13.43
CA THR A 454 -26.81 4.57 12.35
C THR A 454 -27.45 4.33 10.98
N SER A 455 -26.64 4.28 9.93
CA SER A 455 -27.08 4.03 8.56
C SER A 455 -27.24 2.54 8.26
N ALA A 456 -28.30 2.18 7.53
CA ALA A 456 -28.50 0.80 7.06
C ALA A 456 -27.44 0.32 6.06
N SER A 457 -26.69 1.25 5.44
CA SER A 457 -25.52 0.92 4.61
C SER A 457 -24.48 0.08 5.36
N LEU A 458 -24.48 0.10 6.70
CA LEU A 458 -23.65 -0.79 7.52
C LEU A 458 -23.89 -2.28 7.25
N VAL A 459 -25.11 -2.67 6.91
CA VAL A 459 -25.53 -4.09 6.80
C VAL A 459 -26.03 -4.47 5.40
N ARG A 460 -25.96 -3.56 4.43
CA ARG A 460 -26.35 -3.85 3.04
C ARG A 460 -25.44 -4.88 2.39
N GLY A 461 -26.02 -5.70 1.52
CA GLY A 461 -25.28 -6.66 0.70
C GLY A 461 -24.40 -5.98 -0.32
N ARG A 462 -23.20 -6.53 -0.54
CA ARG A 462 -22.22 -6.00 -1.50
C ARG A 462 -22.70 -6.09 -2.96
N CYS A 463 -23.50 -7.11 -3.28
CA CYS A 463 -23.98 -7.40 -4.63
C CYS A 463 -25.40 -6.87 -4.90
N ASN A 464 -26.19 -6.67 -3.85
CA ASN A 464 -27.56 -6.16 -3.93
C ASN A 464 -27.81 -5.20 -2.77
N GLU A 465 -27.75 -3.90 -3.07
CA GLU A 465 -27.95 -2.85 -2.09
C GLU A 465 -29.37 -2.86 -1.50
N ASP A 466 -30.35 -3.48 -2.17
CA ASP A 466 -31.75 -3.58 -1.72
C ASP A 466 -31.99 -4.71 -0.71
N SER A 467 -30.93 -5.41 -0.30
CA SER A 467 -30.99 -6.50 0.68
C SER A 467 -29.93 -6.34 1.76
N ILE A 468 -30.19 -6.92 2.93
CA ILE A 468 -29.19 -7.03 3.99
C ILE A 468 -28.37 -8.31 3.84
N ASP A 469 -27.13 -8.27 4.30
CA ASP A 469 -26.26 -9.44 4.41
C ASP A 469 -26.15 -9.87 5.89
N ASN A 470 -26.89 -10.93 6.23
CA ASN A 470 -26.95 -11.47 7.59
C ASN A 470 -25.64 -12.18 8.02
N SER A 471 -24.70 -12.41 7.10
CA SER A 471 -23.39 -12.96 7.44
C SER A 471 -22.44 -11.92 8.04
N LEU A 472 -22.79 -10.63 7.96
CA LEU A 472 -21.97 -9.55 8.47
C LEU A 472 -21.97 -9.50 9.99
N THR A 473 -20.78 -9.36 10.54
CA THR A 473 -20.58 -9.06 11.97
C THR A 473 -20.39 -7.55 12.15
N ILE A 474 -20.96 -7.00 13.22
CA ILE A 474 -20.86 -5.57 13.53
C ILE A 474 -19.90 -5.39 14.71
N GLU A 475 -18.92 -4.52 14.56
CA GLU A 475 -18.10 -4.02 15.66
C GLU A 475 -18.40 -2.55 15.93
N VAL A 476 -18.49 -2.20 17.21
CA VAL A 476 -18.70 -0.85 17.70
C VAL A 476 -17.49 -0.43 18.52
N PHE A 477 -17.02 0.80 18.28
CA PHE A 477 -15.91 1.40 18.99
C PHE A 477 -16.27 2.76 19.57
N LEU A 478 -16.00 2.92 20.87
CA LEU A 478 -16.09 4.19 21.60
C LEU A 478 -14.79 4.42 22.39
N PRO A 479 -14.07 5.53 22.16
CA PRO A 479 -12.94 5.89 23.01
C PRO A 479 -13.35 6.16 24.48
N PRO A 480 -12.49 5.87 25.47
CA PRO A 480 -11.16 5.27 25.31
C PRO A 480 -11.23 3.74 25.26
N ASN A 481 -10.70 3.13 24.19
CA ASN A 481 -10.48 1.68 24.05
C ASN A 481 -11.71 0.77 24.33
N GLN A 482 -12.95 1.26 24.22
CA GLN A 482 -14.14 0.43 24.42
C GLN A 482 -14.60 -0.16 23.09
N ARG A 483 -14.46 -1.48 22.94
CA ARG A 483 -14.93 -2.23 21.77
C ARG A 483 -15.97 -3.26 22.19
N ALA A 484 -17.02 -3.41 21.37
CA ALA A 484 -18.06 -4.42 21.58
C ALA A 484 -18.62 -4.88 20.24
N GLY A 485 -19.14 -6.11 20.19
CA GLY A 485 -19.95 -6.55 19.06
C GLY A 485 -21.34 -5.89 19.09
N GLY A 486 -21.87 -5.59 17.92
CA GLY A 486 -23.24 -5.13 17.72
C GLY A 486 -24.17 -6.25 17.29
N THR A 487 -25.46 -6.11 17.57
CA THR A 487 -26.55 -6.91 17.01
C THR A 487 -27.53 -5.98 16.31
N LEU A 488 -27.90 -6.29 15.07
CA LEU A 488 -28.91 -5.53 14.34
C LEU A 488 -30.29 -5.83 14.93
N GLU A 489 -30.96 -4.81 15.47
CA GLU A 489 -32.30 -4.94 16.08
C GLU A 489 -33.40 -4.54 15.09
N PHE A 490 -33.16 -3.47 14.33
CA PHE A 490 -34.13 -2.92 13.39
C PHE A 490 -33.40 -2.25 12.24
N TYR A 491 -34.02 -2.24 11.06
CA TYR A 491 -33.54 -1.46 9.93
C TYR A 491 -34.70 -1.05 9.03
N ASN A 492 -34.46 0.02 8.27
CA ASN A 492 -35.28 0.41 7.14
C ASN A 492 -34.35 0.82 6.00
N LEU A 493 -34.41 0.10 4.88
CA LEU A 493 -33.53 0.34 3.73
C LEU A 493 -33.95 1.60 2.95
N ASP A 494 -35.23 1.93 2.89
CA ASP A 494 -35.71 3.10 2.15
C ASP A 494 -35.25 4.41 2.80
N TYR A 495 -35.38 4.50 4.13
CA TYR A 495 -34.84 5.62 4.91
C TYR A 495 -33.35 5.48 5.24
N ASN A 496 -32.75 4.35 4.88
CA ASN A 496 -31.36 4.00 5.15
C ASN A 496 -30.97 4.13 6.65
N ILE A 497 -31.84 3.65 7.54
CA ILE A 497 -31.70 3.69 9.00
C ILE A 497 -31.47 2.27 9.54
N ALA A 498 -30.56 2.13 10.49
CA ALA A 498 -30.37 0.91 11.28
C ALA A 498 -30.25 1.22 12.77
N ILE A 499 -30.78 0.31 13.59
CA ILE A 499 -30.68 0.31 15.03
C ILE A 499 -29.86 -0.91 15.45
N VAL A 500 -28.78 -0.66 16.19
CA VAL A 500 -27.84 -1.70 16.65
C VAL A 500 -27.78 -1.70 18.17
N SER A 501 -28.01 -2.85 18.79
CA SER A 501 -27.77 -3.06 20.22
C SER A 501 -26.33 -3.49 20.48
N LEU A 502 -25.84 -3.19 21.68
CA LEU A 502 -24.51 -3.59 22.13
C LEU A 502 -24.58 -4.95 22.83
N LYS A 503 -23.73 -5.90 22.41
CA LYS A 503 -23.56 -7.18 23.13
C LYS A 503 -22.91 -7.00 24.50
N LYS A 504 -22.12 -5.93 24.66
CA LYS A 504 -21.47 -5.54 25.91
C LYS A 504 -21.64 -4.05 26.13
N ASN A 505 -22.13 -3.67 27.30
CA ASN A 505 -22.32 -2.27 27.65
C ASN A 505 -20.98 -1.52 27.77
N PHE A 506 -20.98 -0.28 27.27
CA PHE A 506 -19.90 0.66 27.48
C PHE A 506 -20.05 1.40 28.80
N SER A 507 -18.92 1.82 29.35
CA SER A 507 -18.80 2.65 30.55
C SER A 507 -18.79 4.14 30.20
N ALA A 508 -19.31 4.97 31.10
CA ALA A 508 -19.32 6.43 30.98
C ALA A 508 -19.94 6.98 29.67
N ILE A 509 -20.96 6.29 29.15
CA ILE A 509 -21.74 6.73 27.98
C ILE A 509 -22.77 7.79 28.34
N HIS A 510 -23.17 8.60 27.36
CA HIS A 510 -24.22 9.60 27.51
C HIS A 510 -25.27 9.53 26.38
N PRO A 511 -26.13 8.50 26.35
CA PRO A 511 -27.10 8.32 25.27
C PRO A 511 -28.03 9.54 25.11
N ASP A 512 -28.24 9.95 23.86
CA ASP A 512 -29.13 11.06 23.52
C ASP A 512 -30.60 10.63 23.66
N ASP A 513 -31.46 11.57 24.02
CA ASP A 513 -32.91 11.36 24.06
C ASP A 513 -33.55 12.12 22.91
N ILE A 514 -33.45 11.55 21.71
CA ILE A 514 -33.89 12.20 20.46
C ILE A 514 -35.41 12.31 20.32
N PHE A 515 -36.17 11.71 21.25
CA PHE A 515 -37.63 11.73 21.25
C PHE A 515 -38.21 12.91 22.04
N ILE A 516 -37.38 13.62 22.81
CA ILE A 516 -37.80 14.85 23.46
C ILE A 516 -37.84 15.93 22.39
N GLU A 517 -39.04 16.47 22.12
CA GLU A 517 -39.22 17.62 21.24
C GLU A 517 -38.39 18.80 21.76
N SER A 518 -37.20 18.99 21.19
CA SER A 518 -36.47 20.23 21.41
C SER A 518 -37.23 21.34 20.69
N ALA A 519 -37.62 22.38 21.43
CA ALA A 519 -38.32 23.56 20.92
C ALA A 519 -37.82 23.95 19.53
N GLN A 520 -38.74 24.14 18.58
CA GLN A 520 -38.50 24.43 17.15
C GLN A 520 -37.20 25.23 16.94
N ASN A 521 -36.16 24.52 16.51
CA ASN A 521 -34.83 25.07 16.37
C ASN A 521 -34.78 26.01 15.15
N SER A 522 -34.71 27.32 15.42
CA SER A 522 -34.57 28.37 14.41
C SER A 522 -33.15 28.55 13.89
N SER A 523 -32.16 27.85 14.46
CA SER A 523 -30.76 27.94 14.06
C SER A 523 -30.54 27.30 12.69
N LYS A 524 -30.20 28.12 11.70
CA LYS A 524 -29.68 27.63 10.42
C LYS A 524 -28.33 26.93 10.57
N LYS A 525 -27.53 27.31 11.57
CA LYS A 525 -26.20 26.73 11.80
C LYS A 525 -26.29 25.35 12.42
N VAL A 526 -25.57 24.42 11.81
CA VAL A 526 -25.50 23.01 12.19
C VAL A 526 -24.05 22.51 12.14
N VAL A 527 -23.79 21.44 12.90
CA VAL A 527 -22.49 20.77 12.98
C VAL A 527 -22.70 19.29 12.73
N ALA A 528 -22.11 18.77 11.66
CA ALA A 528 -22.08 17.35 11.37
C ALA A 528 -20.93 16.71 12.14
N ILE A 529 -21.22 15.67 12.91
CA ILE A 529 -20.22 14.98 13.75
C ILE A 529 -20.03 13.54 13.29
N GLY A 530 -18.77 13.09 13.32
CA GLY A 530 -18.35 11.75 12.94
C GLY A 530 -17.29 11.17 13.87
N ARG A 531 -17.00 9.87 13.70
CA ARG A 531 -15.77 9.24 14.19
C ARG A 531 -15.03 8.53 13.08
N ASP A 532 -13.71 8.66 13.07
CA ASP A 532 -12.89 7.94 12.10
C ASP A 532 -12.87 6.44 12.42
N ALA A 533 -12.85 5.60 11.38
CA ALA A 533 -12.94 4.16 11.54
C ALA A 533 -11.67 3.50 12.11
N LYS A 534 -10.53 4.20 12.13
CA LYS A 534 -9.23 3.64 12.47
C LYS A 534 -8.88 3.86 13.94
N PHE A 535 -9.04 5.09 14.41
CA PHE A 535 -8.66 5.53 15.75
C PHE A 535 -9.84 6.06 16.57
N GLY A 536 -11.03 6.18 15.97
CA GLY A 536 -12.21 6.72 16.63
C GLY A 536 -12.05 8.17 17.06
N LEU A 537 -11.17 8.95 16.46
CA LEU A 537 -11.06 10.39 16.64
C LEU A 537 -12.40 11.04 16.30
N LEU A 538 -12.79 12.01 17.10
CA LEU A 538 -14.01 12.76 16.88
C LEU A 538 -13.76 13.77 15.76
N MET A 539 -14.73 13.95 14.87
CA MET A 539 -14.60 14.82 13.70
C MET A 539 -15.83 15.70 13.58
N ALA A 540 -15.67 16.96 13.21
CA ALA A 540 -16.80 17.87 13.02
C ALA A 540 -16.61 18.84 11.86
N ALA A 541 -17.67 19.04 11.09
CA ALA A 541 -17.77 20.09 10.08
C ALA A 541 -18.97 20.98 10.38
N SER A 542 -18.77 22.30 10.35
CA SER A 542 -19.85 23.27 10.47
C SER A 542 -20.47 23.59 9.11
N GLY A 543 -21.74 23.96 9.11
CA GLY A 543 -22.45 24.40 7.93
C GLY A 543 -23.82 24.98 8.28
N GLU A 544 -24.64 25.14 7.26
CA GLU A 544 -26.02 25.62 7.38
C GLU A 544 -27.00 24.62 6.78
N ALA A 545 -28.11 24.39 7.47
CA ALA A 545 -29.23 23.60 6.97
C ALA A 545 -30.02 24.42 5.95
N LYS A 546 -30.20 23.88 4.74
CA LYS A 546 -31.00 24.47 3.66
C LYS A 546 -32.42 23.93 3.72
N ARG A 547 -33.41 24.82 3.54
CA ARG A 547 -34.80 24.42 3.34
C ARG A 547 -34.97 23.90 1.91
N GLY A 548 -35.19 22.59 1.76
CA GLY A 548 -35.49 21.92 0.50
C GLY A 548 -34.40 20.99 0.00
N ASN A 549 -34.79 20.05 -0.87
CA ASN A 549 -33.97 18.99 -1.44
C ASN A 549 -33.36 19.35 -2.82
N ARG A 550 -33.45 20.62 -3.26
CA ARG A 550 -32.93 21.05 -4.57
C ARG A 550 -31.42 20.77 -4.66
N GLY A 551 -31.06 19.72 -5.40
CA GLY A 551 -29.68 19.27 -5.61
C GLY A 551 -29.32 17.92 -4.97
N CYS A 552 -30.18 17.33 -4.13
CA CYS A 552 -29.98 15.97 -3.60
C CYS A 552 -30.51 14.92 -4.60
N LYS A 553 -29.81 13.80 -4.76
CA LYS A 553 -30.25 12.68 -5.62
C LYS A 553 -31.38 11.85 -5.00
N LEU A 554 -31.66 12.00 -3.71
CA LEU A 554 -32.67 11.24 -2.99
C LEU A 554 -34.02 11.94 -3.09
N ASP A 555 -35.02 11.28 -3.69
CA ASP A 555 -36.39 11.79 -3.86
C ASP A 555 -37.24 11.67 -2.57
N CYS A 556 -36.62 11.91 -1.42
CA CYS A 556 -37.29 11.84 -0.12
C CYS A 556 -37.59 13.26 0.38
N LYS A 557 -38.88 13.54 0.64
CA LYS A 557 -39.35 14.85 1.14
C LYS A 557 -38.79 15.20 2.52
N ASP A 558 -38.39 14.19 3.29
CA ASP A 558 -37.88 14.34 4.65
C ASP A 558 -36.36 14.56 4.71
N VAL A 559 -35.66 14.45 3.56
CA VAL A 559 -34.21 14.71 3.48
C VAL A 559 -33.96 16.20 3.28
N GLN A 560 -33.17 16.78 4.20
CA GLN A 560 -32.69 18.15 4.11
C GLN A 560 -31.20 18.17 3.76
N VAL A 561 -30.77 19.20 3.03
CA VAL A 561 -29.38 19.39 2.64
C VAL A 561 -28.70 20.34 3.63
N SER A 562 -27.50 20.02 4.07
CA SER A 562 -26.63 20.95 4.80
C SER A 562 -25.39 21.28 3.97
N THR A 563 -24.75 22.43 4.24
CA THR A 563 -23.46 22.79 3.63
C THR A 563 -22.25 22.17 4.34
N CYS A 564 -22.48 21.27 5.32
CA CYS A 564 -21.42 20.59 6.04
C CYS A 564 -20.63 19.67 5.10
N LYS A 565 -19.33 19.93 4.93
CA LYS A 565 -18.45 19.11 4.09
C LYS A 565 -18.00 17.86 4.85
N ILE A 566 -18.71 16.76 4.64
CA ILE A 566 -18.40 15.46 5.25
C ILE A 566 -17.77 14.48 4.26
N LYS A 567 -17.21 13.39 4.82
CA LYS A 567 -16.72 12.22 4.07
C LYS A 567 -17.52 10.99 4.48
N LYS A 568 -17.27 9.83 3.84
CA LYS A 568 -17.97 8.57 4.16
C LYS A 568 -17.94 8.19 5.64
N ALA A 569 -16.87 8.52 6.35
CA ALA A 569 -16.78 8.28 7.79
C ALA A 569 -17.93 8.92 8.59
N GLY A 570 -18.51 10.03 8.10
CA GLY A 570 -19.61 10.75 8.74
C GLY A 570 -21.00 10.14 8.52
N ILE A 571 -21.14 9.16 7.62
CA ILE A 571 -22.42 8.47 7.38
C ILE A 571 -22.97 7.92 8.70
N GLY A 572 -24.26 8.10 8.95
CA GLY A 572 -24.92 7.64 10.18
C GLY A 572 -24.60 8.45 11.43
N GLY A 573 -23.68 9.42 11.35
CA GLY A 573 -23.36 10.32 12.45
C GLY A 573 -24.43 11.39 12.70
N PRO A 574 -24.45 12.03 13.87
CA PRO A 574 -25.44 13.05 14.16
C PRO A 574 -25.11 14.39 13.48
N LEU A 575 -26.18 15.10 13.13
CA LEU A 575 -26.19 16.53 12.84
C LEU A 575 -26.80 17.23 14.05
N ILE A 576 -26.08 18.18 14.64
CA ILE A 576 -26.54 18.95 15.81
C ILE A 576 -26.59 20.45 15.51
N ASN A 577 -27.38 21.20 16.27
CA ASN A 577 -27.28 22.66 16.30
C ASN A 577 -26.15 23.11 17.26
N LEU A 578 -25.91 24.42 17.36
CA LEU A 578 -24.91 24.98 18.29
C LEU A 578 -25.26 24.80 19.77
N ASN A 579 -26.52 24.48 20.08
CA ASN A 579 -26.99 24.18 21.43
C ASN A 579 -26.83 22.69 21.80
N GLY A 580 -26.26 21.87 20.91
CA GLY A 580 -26.07 20.43 21.15
C GLY A 580 -27.30 19.56 20.92
N SER A 581 -28.43 20.14 20.50
CA SER A 581 -29.66 19.42 20.19
C SER A 581 -29.51 18.66 18.87
N PHE A 582 -30.03 17.43 18.84
CA PHE A 582 -30.10 16.61 17.64
C PHE A 582 -31.02 17.25 16.60
N VAL A 583 -30.53 17.37 15.36
CA VAL A 583 -31.27 17.90 14.21
C VAL A 583 -31.58 16.80 13.19
N GLY A 584 -30.68 15.83 13.05
CA GLY A 584 -30.85 14.72 12.12
C GLY A 584 -29.63 13.82 12.03
N MET A 585 -29.67 12.87 11.09
CA MET A 585 -28.58 11.94 10.81
C MET A 585 -27.92 12.26 9.47
N ASN A 586 -26.59 12.20 9.43
CA ASN A 586 -25.80 12.52 8.26
C ASN A 586 -25.85 11.40 7.20
N PHE A 587 -26.08 11.80 5.95
CA PHE A 587 -25.98 10.94 4.77
C PHE A 587 -24.91 11.51 3.82
N TYR A 588 -24.21 10.61 3.11
CA TYR A 588 -23.20 10.99 2.12
C TYR A 588 -23.59 10.41 0.77
N ASP A 589 -23.92 11.28 -0.19
CA ASP A 589 -24.30 10.87 -1.56
C ASP A 589 -23.14 11.00 -2.58
N GLY A 590 -21.98 11.48 -2.13
CA GLY A 590 -20.79 11.69 -2.95
C GLY A 590 -20.95 12.75 -4.05
N SER A 591 -22.03 13.54 -4.03
CA SER A 591 -22.15 14.73 -4.85
C SER A 591 -21.29 15.82 -4.19
N GLY A 592 -20.24 16.26 -4.87
CA GLY A 592 -19.30 17.26 -4.35
C GLY A 592 -19.86 18.68 -4.35
N VAL A 593 -21.10 18.87 -3.85
CA VAL A 593 -21.78 20.17 -3.77
C VAL A 593 -21.32 20.96 -2.56
#